data_AF-A0A3E5HKH1-F1
#
_entry.id   AF-A0A3E5HKH1-F1
#
_cell.length_a   1.000
_cell.length_b   1.000
_cell.length_c   1.000
_cell.angle_alpha   90.00
_cell.angle_beta   90.00
_cell.angle_gamma   90.00
#
_symmetry.space_group_name_H-M   'P 1'
#
loop_
_entity.id
_entity.type
_entity.pdbx_description
1 polymer ?
#
loop_
_entity_poly.entity_id
_entity_poly.type
_entity_poly.pdbx_seq_one_letter_code
_entity_poly.pdbx_strand_id
1 'polypeptide(L)'
;MGWRPSEGDEVEWDETERNWMRSLAEYERSLCPMCGLPRSICQDPKGELTLHAETSVCWATAHMQQAMKRWTEANGKDNPAANALVAHLT
;
A
#
# COMPACT_ATOMS: atom_id res chain seq x y z
N MET A 1 14.05 -12.36 22.91
CA MET A 1 15.29 -11.57 22.91
C MET A 1 15.54 -11.11 21.49
N GLY A 2 15.77 -9.81 21.26
CA GLY A 2 16.01 -9.24 19.94
C GLY A 2 17.51 -9.12 19.64
N TRP A 3 17.86 -9.06 18.35
CA TRP A 3 19.22 -8.83 17.89
C TRP A 3 19.72 -7.44 18.33
N ARG A 4 21.03 -7.34 18.64
CA ARG A 4 21.74 -6.09 18.96
C ARG A 4 23.08 -6.08 18.22
N PRO A 5 23.40 -5.03 17.46
CA PRO A 5 24.68 -4.94 16.75
C PRO A 5 25.86 -4.83 17.73
N SER A 6 26.99 -5.42 17.36
CA SER A 6 28.29 -5.26 18.00
C SER A 6 29.17 -4.22 17.27
N GLU A 7 30.21 -3.69 17.92
CA GLU A 7 31.13 -2.70 17.29
C GLU A 7 31.89 -3.24 16.07
N GLY A 8 32.01 -4.56 15.94
CA GLY A 8 32.67 -5.22 14.81
C GLY A 8 31.72 -5.64 13.69
N ASP A 9 30.41 -5.43 13.86
CA ASP A 9 29.43 -5.73 12.82
C ASP A 9 29.60 -4.69 11.72
N GLU A 10 29.69 -5.16 10.47
CA GLU A 10 29.66 -4.24 9.35
C GLU A 10 28.39 -3.40 9.44
N VAL A 11 28.56 -2.09 9.26
CA VAL A 11 27.42 -1.20 9.11
C VAL A 11 26.63 -1.71 7.91
N GLU A 12 25.44 -2.28 8.18
CA GLU A 12 24.63 -2.98 7.18
C GLU A 12 24.43 -2.13 5.92
N TRP A 13 24.35 -0.80 6.09
CA TRP A 13 24.07 0.13 5.01
C TRP A 13 25.26 1.00 4.67
N ASP A 14 25.72 0.90 3.43
CA ASP A 14 26.70 1.80 2.88
C ASP A 14 26.15 3.24 2.72
N GLU A 15 27.02 4.18 2.35
CA GLU A 15 26.61 5.58 2.19
C GLU A 15 25.60 5.75 1.04
N THR A 16 25.64 4.89 0.02
CA THR A 16 24.68 4.91 -1.09
C THR A 16 23.29 4.53 -0.59
N GLU A 17 23.18 3.43 0.15
CA GLU A 17 21.94 2.90 0.71
C GLU A 17 21.33 3.89 1.72
N ARG A 18 22.17 4.50 2.57
CA ARG A 18 21.75 5.58 3.47
C ARG A 18 21.18 6.77 2.72
N ASN A 19 21.81 7.17 1.62
CA ASN A 19 21.35 8.29 0.80
C ASN A 19 20.06 7.96 0.05
N TRP A 20 19.84 6.72 -0.39
CA TRP A 20 18.54 6.30 -0.92
C TRP A 20 17.44 6.43 0.13
N MET A 21 17.68 5.97 1.36
CA MET A 21 16.67 6.04 2.41
C MET A 21 16.39 7.47 2.87
N ARG A 22 17.41 8.35 2.87
CA ARG A 22 17.21 9.79 3.09
C ARG A 22 16.38 10.42 1.97
N SER A 23 16.70 10.11 0.71
CA SER A 23 15.97 10.62 -0.45
C SER A 23 14.52 10.14 -0.48
N LEU A 24 14.28 8.87 -0.12
CA LEU A 24 12.93 8.33 0.04
C LEU A 24 12.17 9.08 1.13
N ALA A 25 12.78 9.31 2.30
CA ALA A 25 12.15 10.04 3.39
C ALA A 25 11.82 11.50 2.99
N GLU A 26 12.67 12.16 2.21
CA GLU A 26 12.41 13.49 1.67
C GLU A 26 11.26 13.49 0.66
N TYR A 27 11.23 12.50 -0.23
CA TYR A 27 10.12 12.30 -1.18
C TYR A 27 8.80 12.06 -0.45
N GLU A 28 8.74 11.13 0.51
CA GLU A 28 7.53 10.82 1.28
C GLU A 28 7.03 12.05 2.06
N ARG A 29 7.93 12.86 2.64
CA ARG A 29 7.57 14.12 3.30
C ARG A 29 6.91 15.13 2.37
N SER A 30 7.23 15.09 1.08
CA SER A 30 6.63 15.94 0.06
C SER A 30 5.20 15.53 -0.31
N LEU A 31 4.78 14.32 0.06
CA LEU A 31 3.45 13.78 -0.25
C LEU A 31 2.43 14.07 0.87
N CYS A 32 1.17 14.14 0.48
CA CYS A 32 0.03 14.21 1.37
C CYS A 32 -0.18 12.84 2.04
N PRO A 33 -0.21 12.76 3.38
CA PRO A 33 -0.34 11.47 4.08
C PRO A 33 -1.72 10.81 3.89
N MET A 34 -2.71 11.53 3.37
CA MET A 34 -4.07 11.01 3.17
C MET A 34 -4.26 10.31 1.83
N CYS A 35 -3.66 10.84 0.76
CA CYS A 35 -3.94 10.39 -0.61
C CYS A 35 -2.69 10.18 -1.48
N GLY A 36 -1.50 10.46 -0.97
CA GLY A 36 -0.23 10.24 -1.69
C GLY A 36 0.09 11.24 -2.81
N LEU A 37 -0.77 12.23 -3.06
CA LEU A 37 -0.49 13.32 -4.00
C LEU A 37 0.51 14.34 -3.44
N PRO A 38 1.20 15.14 -4.27
CA PRO A 38 2.08 16.21 -3.80
C PRO A 38 1.36 17.20 -2.88
N ARG A 39 1.99 17.58 -1.76
CA ARG A 39 1.44 18.56 -0.81
C ARG A 39 1.18 19.92 -1.46
N SER A 40 2.00 20.32 -2.42
CA SER A 40 1.81 21.55 -3.18
C SER A 40 0.49 21.60 -3.96
N ILE A 41 -0.11 20.44 -4.27
CA ILE A 41 -1.44 20.35 -4.88
C ILE A 41 -2.51 20.24 -3.80
N CYS A 42 -2.32 19.35 -2.82
CA CYS A 42 -3.33 19.08 -1.78
C CYS A 42 -3.54 20.21 -0.77
N GLN A 43 -2.52 21.04 -0.53
CA GLN A 43 -2.53 22.12 0.46
C GLN A 43 -2.56 23.50 -0.20
N ASP A 44 -2.68 23.59 -1.53
CA ASP A 44 -2.94 24.86 -2.20
C ASP A 44 -4.40 25.29 -1.94
N PRO A 45 -4.64 26.46 -1.32
CA PRO A 45 -6.00 26.95 -1.09
C PRO A 45 -6.83 27.10 -2.36
N LYS A 46 -6.19 27.33 -3.52
CA LYS A 46 -6.90 27.41 -4.81
C LYS A 46 -7.59 26.09 -5.16
N GLY A 47 -7.08 24.96 -4.65
CA GLY A 47 -7.64 23.65 -4.88
C GLY A 47 -9.04 23.45 -4.28
N GLU A 48 -9.47 24.27 -3.32
CA GLU A 48 -10.78 24.16 -2.67
C GLU A 48 -11.93 24.14 -3.69
N LEU A 49 -11.82 24.93 -4.75
CA LEU A 49 -12.88 25.10 -5.75
C LEU A 49 -12.50 24.57 -7.15
N THR A 50 -11.26 24.12 -7.37
CA THR A 50 -10.77 23.73 -8.70
C THR A 50 -10.39 22.26 -8.83
N LEU A 51 -10.28 21.52 -7.72
CA LEU A 51 -10.00 20.09 -7.77
C LEU A 51 -11.29 19.30 -8.00
N HIS A 52 -11.26 18.42 -9.01
CA HIS A 52 -12.34 17.50 -9.32
C HIS A 52 -11.81 16.07 -9.28
N ALA A 53 -12.60 15.16 -8.73
CA ALA A 53 -12.29 13.74 -8.66
C ALA A 53 -13.44 12.92 -9.26
N GLU A 54 -13.09 11.86 -9.98
CA GLU A 54 -14.05 10.88 -10.48
C GLU A 54 -13.91 9.57 -9.70
N THR A 55 -15.04 8.88 -9.50
CA THR A 55 -15.03 7.55 -8.86
C THR A 55 -15.13 6.47 -9.93
N SER A 56 -14.30 5.43 -9.82
CA SER A 56 -14.34 4.26 -10.69
C SER A 56 -14.39 2.96 -9.87
N VAL A 57 -14.86 1.89 -10.51
CA VAL A 57 -14.88 0.55 -9.91
C VAL A 57 -13.70 -0.26 -10.45
N CYS A 58 -12.90 -0.84 -9.56
CA CYS A 58 -11.94 -1.86 -9.95
C CYS A 58 -12.69 -3.17 -10.27
N TRP A 59 -13.06 -3.37 -11.54
CA TRP A 59 -13.79 -4.57 -11.95
C TRP A 59 -13.00 -5.86 -11.73
N ALA A 60 -11.67 -5.81 -11.83
CA ALA A 60 -10.80 -6.93 -11.46
C ALA A 60 -11.03 -7.37 -10.00
N THR A 61 -10.98 -6.43 -9.05
CA THR A 61 -11.24 -6.71 -7.64
C THR A 61 -12.68 -7.18 -7.41
N ALA A 62 -13.65 -6.54 -8.07
CA ALA A 62 -15.05 -6.94 -7.96
C ALA A 62 -15.26 -8.40 -8.40
N HIS A 63 -14.68 -8.82 -9.52
CA HIS A 63 -14.76 -10.21 -10.01
C HIS A 63 -14.01 -11.19 -9.11
N MET A 64 -12.83 -10.82 -8.61
CA MET A 64 -12.08 -11.64 -7.65
C MET A 64 -12.88 -11.87 -6.35
N GLN A 65 -13.47 -10.81 -5.80
CA GLN A 65 -14.35 -10.91 -4.62
C GLN A 65 -15.61 -11.72 -4.90
N GLN A 66 -16.19 -11.59 -6.09
CA GLN A 66 -17.33 -12.39 -6.51
C GLN A 66 -16.99 -13.89 -6.58
N ALA A 67 -15.80 -14.24 -7.11
CA ALA A 67 -15.34 -15.62 -7.16
C ALA A 67 -15.14 -16.21 -5.75
N MET A 68 -14.48 -15.47 -4.86
CA MET A 68 -14.32 -15.86 -3.45
C MET A 68 -15.66 -16.03 -2.74
N LYS A 69 -16.61 -15.11 -2.98
CA LYS A 69 -17.96 -15.19 -2.42
C LYS A 69 -18.69 -16.46 -2.89
N ARG A 70 -18.71 -16.73 -4.20
CA ARG A 70 -19.34 -17.94 -4.76
C ARG A 70 -18.74 -19.22 -4.17
N TRP A 71 -17.43 -19.28 -4.02
CA TRP A 71 -16.76 -20.41 -3.39
C TRP A 71 -17.19 -20.56 -1.92
N THR A 72 -17.22 -19.47 -1.16
CA THR A 72 -17.58 -19.48 0.27
C THR A 72 -19.04 -19.91 0.48
N GLU A 73 -19.96 -19.43 -0.37
CA GLU A 73 -21.36 -19.82 -0.35
C GLU A 73 -21.56 -21.30 -0.66
N ALA A 74 -20.75 -21.87 -1.56
CA ALA A 74 -20.81 -23.29 -1.91
C ALA A 74 -20.14 -24.23 -0.89
N ASN A 75 -19.13 -23.76 -0.16
CA ASN A 75 -18.27 -24.62 0.68
C ASN A 75 -18.41 -24.37 2.19
N GLY A 76 -19.17 -23.35 2.60
CA GLY A 76 -19.38 -22.98 3.99
C GLY A 76 -18.29 -22.06 4.55
N LYS A 77 -18.68 -21.11 5.40
CA LYS A 77 -17.76 -20.14 6.03
C LYS A 77 -16.83 -20.77 7.05
N ASP A 78 -17.25 -21.87 7.68
CA ASP A 78 -16.44 -22.61 8.66
C ASP A 78 -15.42 -23.54 7.99
N ASN A 79 -15.40 -23.58 6.65
CA ASN A 79 -14.39 -24.32 5.93
C ASN A 79 -13.01 -23.71 6.20
N PRO A 80 -12.01 -24.48 6.68
CA PRO A 80 -10.69 -23.96 7.00
C PRO A 80 -10.01 -23.22 5.84
N ALA A 81 -10.33 -23.57 4.59
CA ALA A 81 -9.78 -22.91 3.41
C ALA A 81 -10.39 -21.52 3.13
N ALA A 82 -11.49 -21.12 3.79
CA ALA A 82 -12.14 -19.82 3.56
C ALA A 82 -11.22 -18.62 3.86
N ASN A 83 -10.32 -18.75 4.83
CA ASN A 83 -9.35 -17.71 5.19
C ASN A 83 -8.06 -17.74 4.35
N ALA A 84 -7.94 -18.67 3.41
CA ALA A 84 -6.76 -18.87 2.57
C ALA A 84 -7.09 -18.75 1.07
N LEU A 85 -8.26 -18.21 0.72
CA LEU A 85 -8.67 -18.06 -0.67
C LEU A 85 -7.80 -17.04 -1.39
N VAL A 86 -7.36 -17.42 -2.58
CA VAL A 86 -6.73 -16.52 -3.54
C VAL A 86 -7.52 -16.59 -4.83
N ALA A 87 -7.92 -15.43 -5.36
CA ALA A 87 -8.57 -15.32 -6.65
C ALA A 87 -7.57 -14.80 -7.66
N HIS A 88 -7.55 -15.41 -8.83
CA HIS A 88 -6.74 -14.98 -9.96
C HIS A 88 -7.66 -14.62 -11.12
N LEU A 89 -7.25 -13.61 -11.88
CA LEU A 89 -7.89 -13.30 -13.16
C LEU A 89 -7.47 -14.38 -14.18
N THR A 90 -8.41 -14.81 -15.01
CA THR A 90 -8.22 -15.81 -16.08
C THR A 90 -8.53 -15.21 -17.44
#